data_AF-A0A645HZ95-F1
#
_entry.id   AF-A0A645HZ95-F1
#
_cell.length_a   1.000
_cell.length_b   1.000
_cell.length_c   1.000
_cell.angle_alpha   90.00
_cell.angle_beta   90.00
_cell.angle_gamma   90.00
#
_symmetry.space_group_name_H-M   'P 1'
#
loop_
_entity.id
_entity.type
_entity.pdbx_description
1 polymer ?
#
loop_
_entity_poly.entity_id
_entity_poly.type
_entity_poly.pdbx_seq_one_letter_code
_entity_poly.pdbx_strand_id
1 'polypeptide(L)'
;MELHLLDRVVGVTREEKINEIKTSEPLMLNIGTATTVGVVTSARKNEAQVALKRPISAAIGSRVAISRRIDSRWRLIGVGVIKS
;
A
#
# COMPACT_ATOMS: atom_id res chain seq x y z
N MET A 1 1.33 3.89 -9.17
CA MET A 1 1.98 2.59 -8.85
C MET A 1 1.01 1.49 -9.20
N GLU A 2 1.49 0.40 -9.78
CA GLU A 2 0.67 -0.80 -10.02
C GLU A 2 0.50 -1.59 -8.73
N LEU A 3 -0.68 -2.18 -8.53
CA LEU A 3 -1.09 -2.85 -7.31
C LEU A 3 -1.34 -4.35 -7.53
N HIS A 4 -0.85 -5.16 -6.60
CA HIS A 4 -1.16 -6.58 -6.45
C HIS A 4 -1.56 -6.83 -5.00
N LEU A 5 -2.87 -6.79 -4.73
CA LEU A 5 -3.41 -7.05 -3.39
C LEU A 5 -3.46 -8.55 -3.10
N LEU A 6 -3.33 -8.91 -1.83
CA LEU A 6 -3.52 -10.28 -1.35
C LEU A 6 -5.01 -10.59 -1.25
N ASP A 7 -5.37 -11.87 -1.29
CA ASP A 7 -6.78 -12.30 -1.18
C ASP A 7 -7.34 -12.13 0.25
N ARG A 8 -6.47 -12.24 1.25
CA ARG A 8 -6.82 -12.14 2.68
C ARG A 8 -5.72 -11.50 3.50
N VAL A 9 -6.09 -10.88 4.61
CA VAL A 9 -5.14 -10.32 5.58
C VAL A 9 -4.34 -11.43 6.25
N VAL A 10 -3.02 -11.29 6.29
CA VAL A 10 -2.13 -12.28 6.92
C VAL A 10 -1.97 -11.97 8.42
N GLY A 11 -2.04 -13.02 9.26
CA GLY A 11 -1.77 -12.91 10.70
C GLY A 11 -2.94 -12.38 11.55
N VAL A 12 -4.16 -12.58 11.07
CA VAL A 12 -5.41 -12.35 11.82
C VAL A 12 -6.15 -13.67 12.05
N THR A 13 -6.79 -13.82 13.21
CA THR A 13 -7.52 -15.04 13.58
C THR A 13 -8.81 -15.23 12.77
N ARG A 14 -9.40 -14.14 12.27
CA ARG A 14 -10.58 -14.15 11.41
C ARG A 14 -10.14 -13.82 9.99
N GLU A 15 -10.57 -14.60 9.01
CA GLU A 15 -10.33 -14.29 7.61
C GLU A 15 -11.06 -13.00 7.24
N GLU A 16 -10.29 -11.92 7.09
CA GLU A 16 -10.79 -10.64 6.62
C GLU A 16 -10.37 -10.46 5.16
N LYS A 17 -11.38 -10.30 4.28
CA LYS A 17 -11.14 -10.02 2.86
C LYS A 17 -10.53 -8.64 2.71
N ILE A 18 -9.53 -8.52 1.84
CA ILE A 18 -8.93 -7.23 1.52
C ILE A 18 -9.83 -6.52 0.52
N ASN A 19 -10.43 -5.42 0.97
CA ASN A 19 -11.18 -4.53 0.10
C ASN A 19 -10.24 -3.73 -0.81
N GLU A 20 -10.78 -3.20 -1.91
CA GLU A 20 -10.05 -2.29 -2.80
C GLU A 20 -9.49 -1.07 -2.05
N ILE A 21 -8.43 -0.47 -2.59
CA ILE A 21 -7.85 0.77 -2.07
C ILE A 21 -8.77 1.94 -2.40
N LYS A 22 -9.01 2.82 -1.42
CA LYS A 22 -9.88 4.00 -1.59
C LYS A 22 -9.08 5.28 -1.70
N THR A 23 -9.63 6.26 -2.41
CA THR A 23 -9.12 7.64 -2.42
C THR A 23 -9.16 8.22 -1.00
N SER A 24 -8.18 9.08 -0.68
CA SER A 24 -7.96 9.71 0.63
C SER A 24 -7.61 8.73 1.75
N GLU A 25 -7.35 7.47 1.44
CA GLU A 25 -6.93 6.47 2.41
C GLU A 25 -5.43 6.62 2.74
N PRO A 26 -5.03 6.62 4.03
CA PRO A 26 -3.63 6.57 4.41
C PRO A 26 -3.08 5.14 4.33
N LEU A 27 -1.97 4.96 3.62
CA LEU A 27 -1.24 3.70 3.49
C LEU A 27 0.17 3.85 4.05
N MET A 28 0.66 2.80 4.71
CA MET A 28 2.07 2.67 5.07
C MET A 28 2.78 1.91 3.96
N LEU A 29 3.84 2.51 3.44
CA LEU A 29 4.59 2.01 2.30
C LEU A 29 6.03 1.72 2.72
N ASN A 30 6.47 0.52 2.40
CA ASN A 30 7.85 0.08 2.59
C ASN A 30 8.52 -0.12 1.23
N ILE A 31 9.54 0.67 0.94
CA ILE A 31 10.32 0.61 -0.31
C ILE A 31 11.79 0.44 0.07
N GLY A 32 12.32 -0.78 -0.14
CA GLY A 32 13.63 -1.14 0.42
C GLY A 32 13.62 -1.00 1.95
N THR A 33 14.53 -0.20 2.49
CA THR A 33 14.61 0.12 3.93
C THR A 33 13.77 1.34 4.33
N ALA A 34 13.26 2.12 3.36
CA ALA A 34 12.47 3.30 3.63
C ALA A 34 11.04 2.92 4.03
N THR A 35 10.57 3.45 5.16
CA THR A 35 9.17 3.34 5.61
C THR A 35 8.57 4.74 5.66
N THR A 36 7.48 4.95 4.94
CA THR A 36 6.78 6.24 4.90
C THR A 36 5.27 6.03 4.86
N VAL A 37 4.53 7.06 5.26
CA VAL A 37 3.07 7.10 5.08
C VAL A 37 2.77 7.92 3.83
N GLY A 38 1.82 7.46 3.03
CA GLY A 38 1.28 8.20 1.91
C GLY A 38 -0.25 8.24 1.95
N VAL A 39 -0.83 9.27 1.36
CA VAL A 39 -2.29 9.39 1.19
C VAL A 39 -2.62 9.11 -0.27
N VAL A 40 -3.55 8.19 -0.50
CA VAL A 40 -4.00 7.84 -1.85
C VAL A 40 -4.74 9.02 -2.46
N THR A 41 -4.28 9.54 -3.58
CA THR A 41 -4.93 10.64 -4.31
C THR A 41 -5.89 10.14 -5.38
N SER A 42 -5.63 8.95 -5.91
CA SER A 42 -6.49 8.27 -6.88
C SER A 42 -6.31 6.77 -6.76
N ALA A 43 -7.42 6.02 -6.78
CA ALA A 43 -7.42 4.57 -6.82
C ALA A 43 -8.23 4.07 -8.03
N ARG A 44 -7.63 3.14 -8.77
CA ARG A 44 -8.22 2.37 -9.87
C ARG A 44 -7.91 0.90 -9.61
N LYS A 45 -8.62 0.00 -10.30
CA LYS A 45 -8.61 -1.46 -10.04
C LYS A 45 -7.23 -2.05 -9.70
N ASN A 46 -6.21 -1.75 -10.51
CA ASN A 46 -4.84 -2.25 -10.32
C ASN A 46 -3.80 -1.13 -10.22
N GLU A 47 -4.23 0.11 -9.93
CA GLU A 47 -3.33 1.25 -9.91
C GLU A 47 -3.74 2.25 -8.83
N ALA A 48 -2.77 2.75 -8.08
CA ALA A 48 -3.00 3.88 -7.19
C ALA A 48 -1.92 4.96 -7.35
N GLN A 49 -2.36 6.20 -7.26
CA GLN A 49 -1.50 7.35 -7.05
C GLN A 49 -1.49 7.69 -5.56
N VAL A 50 -0.30 7.91 -5.01
CA VAL A 50 -0.11 8.14 -3.58
C VAL A 50 0.81 9.33 -3.38
N ALA A 51 0.32 10.34 -2.66
CA ALA A 51 1.12 11.47 -2.20
C ALA A 51 1.87 11.06 -0.93
N LEU A 52 3.20 11.01 -0.99
CA LEU A 52 4.02 10.65 0.15
C LEU A 52 4.11 11.80 1.15
N LYS A 53 3.97 11.51 2.45
CA LYS A 53 4.13 12.50 3.51
C LYS A 53 5.58 12.94 3.69
N ARG A 54 6.52 12.02 3.46
CA ARG A 54 7.96 12.28 3.43
C ARG A 54 8.52 11.71 2.13
N PRO A 55 9.35 12.46 1.38
CA PRO A 55 9.98 11.97 0.17
C PRO A 55 10.91 10.80 0.50
N ILE A 56 11.05 9.88 -0.45
CA ILE A 56 11.90 8.70 -0.34
C ILE A 56 12.72 8.53 -1.62
N SER A 57 13.87 7.87 -1.52
CA SER A 57 14.68 7.52 -2.68
C SER A 57 14.29 6.12 -3.17
N ALA A 58 13.82 6.02 -4.41
CA ALA A 58 13.49 4.76 -5.06
C ALA A 58 13.56 4.89 -6.58
N ALA A 59 13.94 3.82 -7.26
CA ALA A 59 13.93 3.75 -8.71
C ALA A 59 12.53 3.34 -9.25
N ILE A 60 12.22 3.73 -10.48
CA ILE A 60 11.07 3.16 -11.21
C ILE A 60 11.25 1.64 -11.31
N GLY A 61 10.16 0.89 -11.16
CA GLY A 61 10.17 -0.58 -11.07
C GLY A 61 10.46 -1.13 -9.67
N SER A 62 10.80 -0.29 -8.69
CA SER A 62 11.01 -0.75 -7.31
C SER A 62 9.72 -1.33 -6.72
N ARG A 63 9.87 -2.42 -5.98
CA ARG A 63 8.76 -3.06 -5.26
C ARG A 63 8.43 -2.29 -3.99
N VAL A 64 7.15 -2.19 -3.70
CA VAL A 64 6.59 -1.49 -2.54
C VAL A 64 5.74 -2.48 -1.76
N ALA A 65 6.05 -2.73 -0.49
CA ALA A 65 5.11 -3.42 0.40
C ALA A 65 4.06 -2.42 0.88
N ILE A 66 2.79 -2.80 0.75
CA ILE A 66 1.65 -1.93 1.03
C ILE A 66 0.94 -2.43 2.27
N SER A 67 0.92 -1.59 3.30
CA SER A 67 0.22 -1.86 4.55
C SER A 67 -0.93 -0.90 4.76
N ARG A 68 -2.06 -1.44 5.19
CA ARG A 68 -3.28 -0.69 5.55
C ARG A 68 -3.46 -0.72 7.05
N ARG A 69 -4.03 0.36 7.59
CA ARG A 69 -4.44 0.38 9.00
C ARG A 69 -5.76 -0.35 9.14
N ILE A 70 -5.73 -1.49 9.84
CA ILE A 70 -6.91 -2.27 10.21
C ILE A 70 -6.95 -2.29 11.74
N ASP A 71 -8.06 -1.83 12.31
CA ASP A 71 -8.18 -1.47 13.73
C ASP A 71 -7.06 -0.52 14.18
N SER A 72 -6.16 -1.00 15.04
CA SER A 72 -5.07 -0.27 15.66
C SER A 72 -3.69 -0.67 15.12
N ARG A 73 -3.60 -1.50 14.06
CA ARG A 73 -2.33 -2.02 13.54
C ARG A 73 -2.20 -1.85 12.04
N TRP A 74 -0.96 -1.77 11.57
CA TRP A 74 -0.64 -1.88 10.15
C TRP A 74 -0.59 -3.35 9.76
N ARG A 75 -1.37 -3.71 8.74
CA ARG A 75 -1.44 -5.06 8.20
C ARG A 75 -1.00 -5.00 6.75
N LEU A 76 -0.13 -5.93 6.37
CA LEU A 76 0.28 -6.09 4.97
C LEU A 76 -0.94 -6.54 4.16
N ILE A 77 -1.26 -5.80 3.10
CA ILE A 77 -2.40 -6.08 2.22
C ILE A 77 -1.99 -6.34 0.77
N GLY A 78 -0.73 -6.10 0.40
CA GLY A 78 -0.30 -6.28 -0.98
C GLY A 78 1.11 -5.81 -1.26
N VAL A 79 1.48 -5.95 -2.52
CA VAL A 79 2.71 -5.44 -3.11
C VAL A 79 2.36 -4.52 -4.27
N GLY A 80 3.10 -3.45 -4.44
CA GLY A 80 3.03 -2.59 -5.61
C GLY A 80 4.36 -2.47 -6.33
N VAL A 81 4.30 -1.91 -7.53
CA VAL A 81 5.48 -1.59 -8.35
C VAL A 81 5.40 -0.12 -8.75
N ILE A 82 6.48 0.63 -8.49
CA ILE A 82 6.57 2.04 -8.88
C ILE A 82 6.58 2.12 -10.41
N LYS A 83 5.64 2.89 -10.96
CA LYS A 83 5.55 3.20 -12.40
C LYS A 83 5.65 4.72 -12.57
N SER A 84 6.18 5.13 -13.72
CA SER A 84 6.16 6.52 -14.20
C SER A 84 4.75 6.98 -14.52
#